data_AF-A0A2J0N723-F1
#
_entry.id   AF-A0A2J0N723-F1
#
_cell.length_a   1.000
_cell.length_b   1.000
_cell.length_c   1.000
_cell.angle_alpha   90.00
_cell.angle_beta   90.00
_cell.angle_gamma   90.00
#
_symmetry.space_group_name_H-M   'P 1'
#
loop_
_entity.id
_entity.type
_entity.pdbx_description
1 polymer ?
#
loop_
_entity_poly.entity_id
_entity_poly.type
_entity_poly.pdbx_seq_one_letter_code
_entity_poly.pdbx_strand_id
1 'polypeptide(L)'
;ASPDPKTIEAGLKKCPGRRPLIYAADPGNLSQMSAAAKAYKTPLALVGNGLKPFPTLEELDKLSQEASGLGIEEIVLAPGPKNLHESLNDLTQIRRLSLKRNYRPFGFPVIMFIKNTDKYQTVIDSCTFIAKYAGIIVLDSIEEDVLLPIITMRQNIYTDPQKPVTVEPKLYKFGSPDQTSPIMVTTNFSLTFYTVSPEIEASGHPAYLLVTDSEGMSVLTAWAAEKF
;
A
#
# COMPACT_ATOMS: atom_id res chain seq x y z
N ALA A 1 2.43 -7.24 -18.62
CA ALA A 1 1.12 -7.95 -18.70
C ALA A 1 1.01 -8.58 -20.07
N SER A 2 0.44 -9.77 -20.20
CA SER A 2 0.12 -10.38 -21.50
C SER A 2 -1.25 -11.04 -21.44
N PRO A 3 -2.15 -10.79 -22.42
CA PRO A 3 -3.42 -11.50 -22.51
C PRO A 3 -3.25 -12.92 -23.07
N ASP A 4 -2.07 -13.26 -23.61
CA ASP A 4 -1.77 -14.57 -24.18
C ASP A 4 -1.28 -15.55 -23.08
N PRO A 5 -2.00 -16.65 -22.81
CA PRO A 5 -1.60 -17.64 -21.83
C PRO A 5 -0.25 -18.30 -22.12
N LYS A 6 0.14 -18.45 -23.40
CA LYS A 6 1.42 -19.08 -23.74
C LYS A 6 2.61 -18.22 -23.29
N THR A 7 2.50 -16.90 -23.49
CA THR A 7 3.47 -15.94 -22.98
C THR A 7 3.55 -15.97 -21.45
N ILE A 8 2.40 -16.06 -20.76
CA ILE A 8 2.36 -16.18 -19.29
C ILE A 8 3.05 -17.47 -18.84
N GLU A 9 2.73 -18.62 -19.43
CA GLU A 9 3.35 -19.90 -19.08
C GLU A 9 4.87 -19.90 -19.28
N ALA A 10 5.36 -19.29 -20.37
CA ALA A 10 6.79 -19.15 -20.62
C ALA A 10 7.47 -18.33 -19.50
N GLY A 11 6.82 -17.27 -19.03
CA GLY A 11 7.28 -16.47 -17.89
C GLY A 11 7.25 -17.24 -16.56
N LEU A 12 6.16 -17.98 -16.29
CA LEU A 12 6.02 -18.79 -15.07
C LEU A 12 7.13 -19.84 -14.94
N LYS A 13 7.52 -20.49 -16.04
CA LYS A 13 8.64 -21.44 -16.08
C LYS A 13 9.98 -20.83 -15.66
N LYS A 14 10.16 -19.51 -15.81
CA LYS A 14 11.37 -18.78 -15.42
C LYS A 14 11.34 -18.27 -13.98
N CYS A 15 10.22 -18.43 -13.26
CA CYS A 15 10.03 -17.93 -11.90
C CYS A 15 9.71 -19.05 -10.88
N PRO A 16 10.46 -20.18 -10.85
CA PRO A 16 10.15 -21.28 -9.94
C PRO A 16 10.24 -20.82 -8.48
N GLY A 17 9.24 -21.20 -7.68
CA GLY A 17 9.17 -20.89 -6.25
C GLY A 17 8.84 -19.43 -5.87
N ARG A 18 8.72 -18.51 -6.84
CA ARG A 18 8.49 -17.08 -6.56
C ARG A 18 7.01 -16.68 -6.45
N ARG A 19 6.10 -17.57 -6.85
CA ARG A 19 4.64 -17.38 -6.84
C ARG A 19 4.18 -16.00 -7.38
N PRO A 20 4.54 -15.61 -8.62
CA PRO A 20 4.17 -14.31 -9.18
C PRO A 20 2.66 -14.15 -9.36
N LEU A 21 2.16 -12.92 -9.33
CA LEU A 21 0.78 -12.61 -9.74
C LEU A 21 0.65 -12.70 -11.27
N ILE A 22 -0.30 -13.51 -11.75
CA ILE A 22 -0.67 -13.54 -13.17
C ILE A 22 -1.61 -12.37 -13.44
N TYR A 23 -1.21 -11.48 -14.35
CA TYR A 23 -2.05 -10.37 -14.81
C TYR A 23 -2.24 -10.42 -16.34
N ALA A 24 -3.44 -10.65 -16.86
CA ALA A 24 -4.71 -10.93 -16.14
C ALA A 24 -5.62 -11.86 -16.97
N ALA A 25 -6.58 -12.48 -16.28
CA ALA A 25 -7.67 -13.20 -16.91
C ALA A 25 -8.85 -12.28 -17.24
N ASP A 26 -9.43 -12.48 -18.41
CA ASP A 26 -10.64 -11.85 -18.91
C ASP A 26 -11.62 -12.94 -19.40
N PRO A 27 -12.86 -12.58 -19.84
CA PRO A 27 -13.81 -13.59 -20.31
C PRO A 27 -13.31 -14.47 -21.46
N GLY A 28 -12.36 -13.97 -22.27
CA GLY A 28 -11.83 -14.68 -23.43
C GLY A 28 -10.75 -15.71 -23.10
N ASN A 29 -10.03 -15.55 -21.99
CA ASN A 29 -8.90 -16.43 -21.63
C ASN A 29 -9.00 -17.05 -20.22
N LEU A 30 -10.09 -16.81 -19.48
CA LEU A 30 -10.26 -17.23 -18.08
C LEU A 30 -9.90 -18.70 -17.83
N SER A 31 -10.43 -19.62 -18.63
CA SER A 31 -10.21 -21.07 -18.45
C SER A 31 -8.73 -21.44 -18.55
N GLN A 32 -8.03 -20.89 -19.54
CA GLN A 32 -6.60 -21.17 -19.79
C GLN A 32 -5.72 -20.53 -18.71
N MET A 33 -6.00 -19.28 -18.36
CA MET A 33 -5.28 -18.58 -17.28
C MET A 33 -5.53 -19.24 -15.91
N SER A 34 -6.74 -19.74 -15.64
CA SER A 34 -7.07 -20.48 -14.42
C SER A 34 -6.31 -21.80 -14.33
N ALA A 35 -6.21 -22.55 -15.44
CA ALA A 35 -5.42 -23.77 -15.48
C ALA A 35 -3.93 -23.50 -15.18
N ALA A 36 -3.36 -22.44 -15.77
CA ALA A 36 -2.00 -22.02 -15.48
C ALA A 36 -1.83 -21.61 -14.01
N ALA A 37 -2.73 -20.79 -13.47
CA ALA A 37 -2.69 -20.36 -12.08
C ALA A 37 -2.68 -21.54 -11.10
N LYS A 38 -3.51 -22.55 -11.35
CA LYS A 38 -3.53 -23.78 -10.54
C LYS A 38 -2.27 -24.61 -10.67
N ALA A 39 -1.81 -24.83 -11.91
CA ALA A 39 -0.62 -25.66 -12.17
C ALA A 39 0.62 -25.09 -11.47
N TYR A 40 0.75 -23.76 -11.45
CA TYR A 40 1.89 -23.07 -10.84
C TYR A 40 1.64 -22.55 -9.42
N LYS A 41 0.42 -22.74 -8.87
CA LYS A 41 0.01 -22.28 -7.52
C LYS A 41 0.27 -20.79 -7.28
N THR A 42 -0.18 -19.99 -8.23
CA THR A 42 0.01 -18.53 -8.28
C THR A 42 -1.33 -17.80 -8.22
N PRO A 43 -1.38 -16.61 -7.59
CA PRO A 43 -2.57 -15.77 -7.63
C PRO A 43 -2.88 -15.29 -9.05
N LEU A 44 -4.16 -15.07 -9.34
CA LEU A 44 -4.67 -14.64 -10.64
C LEU A 44 -5.45 -13.32 -10.51
N ALA A 45 -5.05 -12.32 -11.29
CA ALA A 45 -5.81 -11.09 -11.42
C ALA A 45 -6.93 -11.23 -12.47
N LEU A 46 -8.10 -10.67 -12.19
CA LEU A 46 -9.29 -10.69 -13.05
C LEU A 46 -9.62 -9.28 -13.55
N VAL A 47 -9.91 -9.14 -14.84
CA VAL A 47 -10.32 -7.87 -15.46
C VAL A 47 -11.58 -8.07 -16.31
N GLY A 48 -12.61 -7.24 -16.09
CA GLY A 48 -13.96 -7.47 -16.62
C GLY A 48 -14.10 -7.54 -18.14
N ASN A 49 -13.21 -6.90 -18.92
CA ASN A 49 -13.33 -6.88 -20.38
C ASN A 49 -11.98 -6.69 -21.11
N GLY A 50 -11.00 -7.54 -20.80
CA GLY A 50 -9.65 -7.43 -21.35
C GLY A 50 -8.98 -6.10 -20.99
N LEU A 51 -7.90 -5.74 -21.69
CA LEU A 51 -7.20 -4.46 -21.50
C LEU A 51 -7.95 -3.27 -22.15
N LYS A 52 -9.26 -3.39 -22.44
CA LYS A 52 -10.04 -2.29 -23.02
C LYS A 52 -10.39 -1.25 -21.94
N PRO A 53 -10.63 0.02 -22.34
CA PRO A 53 -11.02 1.07 -21.40
C PRO A 53 -12.38 0.77 -20.73
N PHE A 54 -12.47 1.04 -19.43
CA PHE A 54 -13.70 1.09 -18.61
C PHE A 54 -14.51 -0.23 -18.44
N PRO A 55 -13.94 -1.33 -17.93
CA PRO A 55 -14.73 -2.51 -17.58
C PRO A 55 -15.74 -2.17 -16.46
N THR A 56 -16.94 -2.75 -16.50
CA THR A 56 -17.95 -2.50 -15.45
C THR A 56 -17.73 -3.40 -14.24
N LEU A 57 -18.22 -2.97 -13.07
CA LEU A 57 -18.20 -3.83 -11.88
C LEU A 57 -19.02 -5.11 -12.09
N GLU A 58 -20.08 -5.05 -12.89
CA GLU A 58 -20.96 -6.19 -13.19
C GLU A 58 -20.22 -7.26 -14.01
N GLU A 59 -19.36 -6.86 -14.94
CA GLU A 59 -18.50 -7.78 -15.68
C GLU A 59 -17.47 -8.43 -14.76
N LEU A 60 -16.82 -7.63 -13.90
CA LEU A 60 -15.84 -8.13 -12.94
C LEU A 60 -16.48 -9.09 -11.91
N ASP A 61 -17.71 -8.82 -11.50
CA ASP A 61 -18.51 -9.70 -10.64
C ASP A 61 -18.74 -11.07 -11.28
N LYS A 62 -19.28 -11.09 -12.51
CA LYS A 62 -19.49 -12.33 -13.27
C LYS A 62 -18.19 -13.12 -13.41
N LEU A 63 -17.11 -12.45 -13.79
CA LEU A 63 -15.81 -13.08 -13.99
C LEU A 63 -15.25 -13.66 -12.68
N SER A 64 -15.45 -12.97 -11.55
CA SER A 64 -15.06 -13.46 -10.22
C SER A 64 -15.84 -14.70 -9.80
N GLN A 65 -17.15 -14.74 -10.08
CA GLN A 65 -17.98 -15.91 -9.84
C GLN A 65 -17.53 -17.10 -10.69
N GLU A 66 -17.28 -16.87 -11.98
CA GLU A 66 -16.79 -17.92 -12.89
C GLU A 66 -15.41 -18.45 -12.47
N ALA A 67 -14.46 -17.56 -12.13
CA ALA A 67 -13.14 -17.95 -11.64
C ALA A 67 -13.22 -18.78 -10.35
N SER A 68 -14.10 -18.38 -9.42
CA SER A 68 -14.35 -19.12 -8.18
C SER A 68 -15.00 -20.49 -8.46
N GLY A 69 -15.94 -20.56 -9.42
CA GLY A 69 -16.55 -21.82 -9.87
C GLY A 69 -15.56 -22.76 -10.55
N LEU A 70 -14.52 -22.21 -11.20
CA LEU A 70 -13.37 -22.95 -11.67
C LEU A 70 -12.42 -23.35 -10.54
N GLY A 71 -12.67 -23.00 -9.28
CA GLY A 71 -11.86 -23.38 -8.12
C GLY A 71 -10.58 -22.57 -7.96
N ILE A 72 -10.56 -21.31 -8.41
CA ILE A 72 -9.49 -20.36 -8.10
C ILE A 72 -9.83 -19.63 -6.80
N GLU A 73 -8.99 -19.78 -5.79
CA GLU A 73 -9.18 -19.14 -4.48
C GLU A 73 -8.34 -17.86 -4.32
N GLU A 74 -7.17 -17.82 -4.95
CA GLU A 74 -6.25 -16.68 -4.87
C GLU A 74 -6.51 -15.69 -6.01
N ILE A 75 -7.54 -14.86 -5.83
CA ILE A 75 -7.97 -13.86 -6.81
C ILE A 75 -7.50 -12.46 -6.42
N VAL A 76 -7.17 -11.65 -7.41
CA VAL A 76 -7.02 -10.18 -7.29
C VAL A 76 -7.95 -9.51 -8.30
N LEU A 77 -8.72 -8.51 -7.87
CA LEU A 77 -9.69 -7.82 -8.72
C LEU A 77 -9.04 -6.61 -9.39
N ALA A 78 -9.24 -6.44 -10.69
CA ALA A 78 -8.79 -5.28 -11.44
C ALA A 78 -10.00 -4.57 -12.09
N PRO A 79 -10.58 -3.54 -11.44
CA PRO A 79 -11.70 -2.75 -11.98
C PRO A 79 -11.31 -1.88 -13.18
N GLY A 80 -10.07 -2.01 -13.67
CA GLY A 80 -9.56 -1.35 -14.87
C GLY A 80 -9.11 0.10 -14.62
N PRO A 81 -8.41 0.69 -15.59
CA PRO A 81 -8.10 2.11 -15.56
C PRO A 81 -9.38 2.90 -15.82
N LYS A 82 -9.69 3.82 -14.91
CA LYS A 82 -10.80 4.78 -15.03
C LYS A 82 -10.31 6.14 -14.54
N ASN A 83 -11.16 7.16 -14.64
CA ASN A 83 -10.89 8.42 -13.94
C ASN A 83 -10.92 8.20 -12.42
N LEU A 84 -10.38 9.17 -11.68
CA LEU A 84 -10.26 9.08 -10.22
C LEU A 84 -11.61 8.90 -9.52
N HIS A 85 -12.66 9.58 -10.01
CA HIS A 85 -14.00 9.52 -9.43
C HIS A 85 -14.61 8.12 -9.54
N GLU A 86 -14.58 7.54 -10.74
CA GLU A 86 -15.09 6.18 -10.98
C GLU A 86 -14.27 5.13 -10.23
N SER A 87 -12.94 5.24 -10.25
CA SER A 87 -12.04 4.33 -9.52
C SER A 87 -12.33 4.35 -8.02
N LEU A 88 -12.53 5.54 -7.45
CA LEU A 88 -12.89 5.72 -6.04
C LEU A 88 -14.24 5.07 -5.72
N ASN A 89 -15.24 5.25 -6.59
CA ASN A 89 -16.55 4.62 -6.42
C ASN A 89 -16.41 3.09 -6.44
N ASP A 90 -15.71 2.54 -7.42
CA ASP A 90 -15.53 1.09 -7.57
C ASP A 90 -14.83 0.46 -6.37
N LEU A 91 -13.70 1.03 -5.94
CA LEU A 91 -12.98 0.59 -4.76
C LEU A 91 -13.87 0.62 -3.51
N THR A 92 -14.68 1.66 -3.37
CA THR A 92 -15.62 1.80 -2.26
C THR A 92 -16.74 0.74 -2.31
N GLN A 93 -17.31 0.48 -3.49
CA GLN A 93 -18.36 -0.53 -3.65
C GLN A 93 -17.82 -1.95 -3.39
N ILE A 94 -16.67 -2.31 -3.99
CA ILE A 94 -16.01 -3.61 -3.77
C ILE A 94 -15.79 -3.84 -2.26
N ARG A 95 -15.23 -2.84 -1.57
CA ARG A 95 -14.97 -2.94 -0.11
C ARG A 95 -16.25 -3.00 0.72
N ARG A 96 -17.26 -2.20 0.39
CA ARG A 96 -18.53 -2.17 1.15
C ARG A 96 -19.33 -3.46 0.95
N LEU A 97 -19.44 -3.95 -0.28
CA LEU A 97 -20.19 -5.16 -0.59
C LEU A 97 -19.56 -6.38 0.08
N SER A 98 -18.24 -6.53 0.02
CA SER A 98 -17.52 -7.62 0.70
C SER A 98 -17.72 -7.60 2.21
N LEU A 99 -17.57 -6.44 2.87
CA LEU A 99 -17.64 -6.37 4.34
C LEU A 99 -19.06 -6.28 4.91
N LYS A 100 -19.95 -5.50 4.29
CA LYS A 100 -21.30 -5.21 4.84
C LYS A 100 -22.38 -6.12 4.31
N ARG A 101 -22.20 -6.71 3.13
CA ARG A 101 -23.16 -7.64 2.52
C ARG A 101 -22.62 -9.07 2.43
N ASN A 102 -21.39 -9.32 2.89
CA ASN A 102 -20.71 -10.60 2.75
C ASN A 102 -20.71 -11.09 1.28
N TYR A 103 -20.60 -10.14 0.34
CA TYR A 103 -20.67 -10.43 -1.08
C TYR A 103 -19.35 -11.04 -1.56
N ARG A 104 -19.31 -12.38 -1.59
CA ARG A 104 -18.09 -13.16 -1.86
C ARG A 104 -17.38 -12.84 -3.18
N PRO A 105 -18.07 -12.56 -4.31
CA PRO A 105 -17.37 -12.24 -5.57
C PRO A 105 -16.45 -11.01 -5.48
N PHE A 106 -16.71 -10.11 -4.53
CA PHE A 106 -15.85 -8.94 -4.25
C PHE A 106 -15.01 -9.09 -2.99
N GLY A 107 -14.91 -10.30 -2.43
CA GLY A 107 -14.17 -10.63 -1.21
C GLY A 107 -12.65 -10.69 -1.37
N PHE A 108 -12.09 -10.07 -2.41
CA PHE A 108 -10.69 -10.20 -2.81
C PHE A 108 -9.96 -8.85 -2.82
N PRO A 109 -8.63 -8.81 -2.67
CA PRO A 109 -7.85 -7.59 -2.84
C PRO A 109 -8.00 -6.98 -4.24
N VAL A 110 -7.80 -5.67 -4.33
CA VAL A 110 -7.88 -4.92 -5.60
C VAL A 110 -6.50 -4.46 -6.06
N ILE A 111 -6.21 -4.59 -7.35
CA ILE A 111 -5.04 -4.01 -8.01
C ILE A 111 -5.44 -2.80 -8.86
N MET A 112 -4.69 -1.70 -8.70
CA MET A 112 -4.84 -0.46 -9.48
C MET A 112 -3.58 -0.18 -10.28
N PHE A 113 -3.75 0.32 -11.51
CA PHE A 113 -2.66 0.77 -12.37
C PHE A 113 -2.75 2.28 -12.51
N ILE A 114 -1.67 2.98 -12.19
CA ILE A 114 -1.56 4.42 -12.37
C ILE A 114 -0.53 4.66 -13.45
N LYS A 115 -1.00 5.24 -14.54
CA LYS A 115 -0.16 5.71 -15.62
C LYS A 115 -0.56 7.14 -15.95
N ASN A 116 0.29 8.07 -15.56
CA ASN A 116 0.09 9.49 -15.81
C ASN A 116 1.42 10.13 -16.23
N THR A 117 1.37 11.10 -17.14
CA THR A 117 2.53 11.90 -17.50
C THR A 117 2.83 12.98 -16.47
N ASP A 118 1.82 13.38 -15.69
CA ASP A 118 1.99 14.30 -14.57
C ASP A 118 2.35 13.55 -13.29
N LYS A 119 3.53 13.84 -12.75
CA LYS A 119 4.02 13.25 -11.50
C LYS A 119 3.15 13.62 -10.29
N TYR A 120 2.60 14.84 -10.26
CA TYR A 120 1.74 15.26 -9.15
C TYR A 120 0.43 14.48 -9.16
N GLN A 121 -0.16 14.28 -10.34
CA GLN A 121 -1.36 13.46 -10.47
C GLN A 121 -1.09 11.99 -10.12
N THR A 122 0.10 11.46 -10.48
CA THR A 122 0.53 10.11 -10.06
C THR A 122 0.54 9.97 -8.53
N VAL A 123 1.08 10.95 -7.81
CA VAL A 123 1.08 10.97 -6.33
C VAL A 123 -0.35 11.09 -5.78
N ILE A 124 -1.17 11.99 -6.33
CA ILE A 124 -2.56 12.20 -5.89
C ILE A 124 -3.39 10.93 -6.03
N ASP A 125 -3.34 10.28 -7.21
CA ASP A 125 -4.07 9.05 -7.48
C ASP A 125 -3.60 7.91 -6.56
N SER A 126 -2.28 7.79 -6.37
CA SER A 126 -1.67 6.77 -5.51
C SER A 126 -2.10 6.92 -4.06
N CYS A 127 -1.97 8.12 -3.50
CA CYS A 127 -2.38 8.43 -2.14
C CYS A 127 -3.89 8.22 -1.93
N THR A 128 -4.70 8.56 -2.94
CA THR A 128 -6.14 8.31 -2.90
C THR A 128 -6.43 6.81 -2.86
N PHE A 129 -5.80 6.01 -3.72
CA PHE A 129 -6.02 4.56 -3.76
C PHE A 129 -5.49 3.85 -2.51
N ILE A 130 -4.37 4.31 -1.91
CA ILE A 130 -3.90 3.86 -0.59
C ILE A 130 -4.96 4.10 0.47
N ALA A 131 -5.50 5.31 0.54
CA ALA A 131 -6.54 5.66 1.51
C ALA A 131 -7.89 4.96 1.23
N LYS A 132 -8.06 4.41 0.01
CA LYS A 132 -9.32 3.86 -0.50
C LYS A 132 -9.14 2.44 -1.02
N TYR A 133 -8.62 1.59 -0.14
CA TYR A 133 -8.78 0.13 -0.20
C TYR A 133 -8.09 -0.59 -1.36
N ALA A 134 -7.25 0.07 -2.15
CA ALA A 134 -6.39 -0.64 -3.10
C ALA A 134 -5.39 -1.51 -2.32
N GLY A 135 -5.31 -2.79 -2.69
CA GLY A 135 -4.37 -3.74 -2.10
C GLY A 135 -3.01 -3.72 -2.80
N ILE A 136 -3.00 -3.49 -4.11
CA ILE A 136 -1.80 -3.38 -4.94
C ILE A 136 -1.93 -2.14 -5.82
N ILE A 137 -0.87 -1.34 -5.90
CA ILE A 137 -0.78 -0.20 -6.81
C ILE A 137 0.46 -0.40 -7.68
N VAL A 138 0.28 -0.34 -9.00
CA VAL A 138 1.34 -0.41 -10.00
C VAL A 138 1.57 0.99 -10.56
N LEU A 139 2.81 1.47 -10.48
CA LEU A 139 3.24 2.79 -10.92
C LEU A 139 4.15 2.69 -12.14
N ASP A 140 4.10 3.69 -13.00
CA ASP A 140 5.02 3.87 -14.14
C ASP A 140 6.07 4.97 -13.83
N SER A 141 6.54 5.05 -12.58
CA SER A 141 7.59 5.97 -12.16
C SER A 141 8.47 5.33 -11.08
N ILE A 142 9.76 5.67 -11.12
CA ILE A 142 10.78 5.28 -10.14
C ILE A 142 11.46 6.51 -9.50
N GLU A 143 10.93 7.71 -9.73
CA GLU A 143 11.50 8.96 -9.23
C GLU A 143 11.28 9.08 -7.71
N GLU A 144 12.34 9.46 -6.98
CA GLU A 144 12.32 9.49 -5.52
C GLU A 144 11.29 10.49 -4.96
N ASP A 145 11.12 11.64 -5.62
CA ASP A 145 10.15 12.68 -5.24
C ASP A 145 8.69 12.27 -5.50
N VAL A 146 8.46 11.26 -6.33
CA VAL A 146 7.16 10.59 -6.50
C VAL A 146 6.96 9.49 -5.47
N LEU A 147 7.98 8.66 -5.24
CA LEU A 147 7.86 7.48 -4.36
C LEU A 147 7.80 7.85 -2.88
N LEU A 148 8.59 8.83 -2.43
CA LEU A 148 8.67 9.23 -1.03
C LEU A 148 7.29 9.59 -0.42
N PRO A 149 6.47 10.48 -1.02
CA PRO A 149 5.15 10.79 -0.48
C PRO A 149 4.19 9.60 -0.49
N ILE A 150 4.27 8.72 -1.50
CA ILE A 150 3.40 7.52 -1.62
C ILE A 150 3.73 6.51 -0.51
N ILE A 151 5.01 6.22 -0.29
CA ILE A 151 5.46 5.31 0.77
C ILE A 151 5.12 5.87 2.16
N THR A 152 5.30 7.18 2.34
CA THR A 152 4.94 7.89 3.59
C THR A 152 3.45 7.81 3.85
N MET A 153 2.61 8.08 2.85
CA MET A 153 1.15 7.97 2.96
C MET A 153 0.71 6.54 3.33
N ARG A 154 1.32 5.51 2.71
CA ARG A 154 1.07 4.12 3.05
C ARG A 154 1.41 3.83 4.52
N GLN A 155 2.58 4.24 4.98
CA GLN A 155 2.99 4.03 6.38
C GLN A 155 1.99 4.69 7.34
N ASN A 156 1.59 5.93 7.06
CA ASN A 156 0.68 6.67 7.92
C ASN A 156 -0.72 6.02 7.99
N ILE A 157 -1.31 5.65 6.84
CA ILE A 157 -2.65 5.05 6.79
C ILE A 157 -2.71 3.66 7.45
N TYR A 158 -1.64 2.87 7.35
CA TYR A 158 -1.60 1.50 7.87
C TYR A 158 -0.96 1.37 9.27
N THR A 159 -0.62 2.49 9.93
CA THR A 159 -0.21 2.48 11.34
C THR A 159 -1.41 2.15 12.23
N ASP A 160 -1.20 1.27 13.22
CA ASP A 160 -2.24 0.94 14.22
C ASP A 160 -2.63 2.20 15.00
N PRO A 161 -3.87 2.72 14.86
CA PRO A 161 -4.26 3.96 15.52
C PRO A 161 -4.38 3.82 17.05
N GLN A 162 -4.39 2.60 17.59
CA GLN A 162 -4.50 2.35 19.03
C GLN A 162 -3.13 2.26 19.71
N LYS A 163 -2.04 2.12 18.95
CA LYS A 163 -0.69 1.94 19.48
C LYS A 163 0.23 3.02 18.92
N PRO A 164 0.50 4.09 19.70
CA PRO A 164 1.50 5.07 19.32
C PRO A 164 2.84 4.38 19.05
N VAL A 165 3.49 4.74 17.95
CA VAL A 165 4.86 4.31 17.70
C VAL A 165 5.76 5.09 18.66
N THR A 166 6.49 4.36 19.50
CA THR A 166 7.38 4.95 20.51
C THR A 166 8.83 4.69 20.20
N VAL A 167 9.69 5.55 20.73
CA VAL A 167 11.14 5.41 20.74
C VAL A 167 11.57 5.00 22.14
N GLU A 168 12.65 4.21 22.27
CA GLU A 168 13.14 3.78 23.58
C GLU A 168 13.50 5.02 24.44
N PRO A 169 12.92 5.18 25.65
CA PRO A 169 13.25 6.27 26.55
C PRO A 169 14.68 6.13 27.07
N LYS A 170 15.59 6.99 26.59
CA LYS A 170 17.00 7.05 27.01
C LYS A 170 17.63 8.38 26.62
N LEU A 171 18.89 8.54 27.03
CA LEU A 171 19.74 9.61 26.55
C LEU A 171 20.38 9.20 25.21
N TYR A 172 19.99 9.87 24.13
CA TYR A 172 20.60 9.71 22.82
C TYR A 172 21.76 10.69 22.65
N LYS A 173 22.79 10.26 21.91
CA LYS A 173 23.96 11.08 21.56
C LYS A 173 23.96 11.37 20.07
N PHE A 174 24.15 12.63 19.70
CA PHE A 174 24.29 13.06 18.32
C PHE A 174 25.68 13.68 18.10
N GLY A 175 26.40 13.19 17.10
CA GLY A 175 27.81 13.53 16.88
C GLY A 175 28.73 12.96 17.96
N SER A 176 29.67 13.77 18.46
CA SER A 176 30.59 13.41 19.55
C SER A 176 30.47 14.40 20.71
N PRO A 177 29.36 14.36 21.48
CA PRO A 177 29.11 15.32 22.54
C PRO A 177 30.05 15.10 23.74
N ASP A 178 30.44 16.20 24.38
CA ASP A 178 31.32 16.25 25.55
C ASP A 178 30.58 16.82 26.79
N GLN A 179 31.31 17.14 27.86
CA GLN A 179 30.73 17.66 29.11
C GLN A 179 30.15 19.08 28.99
N THR A 180 30.47 19.81 27.93
CA THR A 180 29.99 21.18 27.66
C THR A 180 28.84 21.22 26.65
N SER A 181 28.56 20.08 26.02
CA SER A 181 27.53 19.96 24.99
C SER A 181 26.12 20.11 25.57
N PRO A 182 25.19 20.73 24.83
CA PRO A 182 23.82 20.96 25.31
C PRO A 182 23.05 19.64 25.49
N ILE A 183 22.13 19.66 26.46
CA ILE A 183 21.15 18.60 26.68
C ILE A 183 19.77 19.16 26.35
N MET A 184 19.11 18.56 25.37
CA MET A 184 17.72 18.84 25.01
C MET A 184 16.81 17.75 25.59
N VAL A 185 15.56 18.09 25.90
CA VAL A 185 14.57 17.15 26.44
C VAL A 185 13.38 17.05 25.49
N THR A 186 12.91 15.83 25.22
CA THR A 186 11.73 15.57 24.39
C THR A 186 11.00 14.31 24.86
N THR A 187 9.85 14.01 24.27
CA THR A 187 9.04 12.82 24.60
C THR A 187 9.40 11.61 23.74
N ASN A 188 9.00 10.42 24.18
CA ASN A 188 9.19 9.17 23.46
C ASN A 188 8.19 8.91 22.32
N PHE A 189 7.38 9.88 21.92
CA PHE A 189 6.56 9.76 20.71
C PHE A 189 7.44 9.80 19.46
N SER A 190 7.34 8.80 18.59
CA SER A 190 8.28 8.66 17.47
C SER A 190 8.30 9.87 16.55
N LEU A 191 7.15 10.47 16.25
CA LEU A 191 7.09 11.61 15.34
C LEU A 191 7.76 12.85 15.97
N THR A 192 7.58 13.07 17.27
CA THR A 192 8.28 14.13 18.01
C THR A 192 9.79 13.88 18.00
N PHE A 193 10.23 12.66 18.36
CA PHE A 193 11.64 12.29 18.33
C PHE A 193 12.27 12.50 16.95
N TYR A 194 11.66 11.97 15.88
CA TYR A 194 12.16 12.09 14.51
C TYR A 194 11.93 13.47 13.88
N THR A 195 11.27 14.40 14.57
CA THR A 195 11.27 15.81 14.20
C THR A 195 12.43 16.56 14.84
N VAL A 196 12.83 16.19 16.06
CA VAL A 196 13.94 16.84 16.78
C VAL A 196 15.30 16.26 16.36
N SER A 197 15.42 14.93 16.25
CA SER A 197 16.71 14.28 16.02
C SER A 197 17.40 14.70 14.71
N PRO A 198 16.70 14.82 13.56
CA PRO A 198 17.37 15.21 12.31
C PRO A 198 17.80 16.67 12.33
N GLU A 199 17.10 17.55 13.07
CA GLU A 199 17.50 18.95 13.23
C GLU A 199 18.78 19.08 14.06
N ILE A 200 18.94 18.25 15.09
CA ILE A 200 20.19 18.17 15.85
C ILE A 200 21.33 17.73 14.93
N GLU A 201 21.13 16.66 14.15
CA GLU A 201 22.13 16.16 13.20
C GLU A 201 22.49 17.19 12.12
N ALA A 202 21.47 17.81 11.50
CA ALA A 202 21.64 18.80 10.43
C ALA A 202 22.30 20.10 10.93
N SER A 203 22.14 20.43 12.22
CA SER A 203 22.81 21.60 12.82
C SER A 203 24.33 21.48 12.81
N GLY A 204 24.89 20.27 12.72
CA GLY A 204 26.32 20.00 12.84
C GLY A 204 26.90 20.19 14.24
N HIS A 205 26.08 20.49 15.26
CA HIS A 205 26.53 20.69 16.64
C HIS A 205 26.29 19.42 17.48
N PRO A 206 27.33 18.87 18.15
CA PRO A 206 27.15 17.73 19.03
C PRO A 206 26.22 18.04 20.21
N ALA A 207 25.30 17.13 20.50
CA ALA A 207 24.36 17.32 21.60
C ALA A 207 23.84 15.99 22.17
N TYR A 208 23.23 16.09 23.34
CA TYR A 208 22.44 15.02 23.93
C TYR A 208 20.94 15.31 23.78
N LEU A 209 20.15 14.26 23.55
CA LEU A 209 18.69 14.32 23.58
C LEU A 209 18.17 13.33 24.61
N LEU A 210 17.62 13.84 25.71
CA LEU A 210 16.92 13.05 26.72
C LEU A 210 15.49 12.80 26.26
N VAL A 211 15.18 11.54 25.97
CA VAL A 211 13.84 11.10 25.60
C VAL A 211 13.14 10.57 26.83
N THR A 212 12.11 11.28 27.30
CA THR A 212 11.30 10.90 28.46
C THR A 212 10.19 9.93 28.05
N ASP A 213 9.86 8.98 28.93
CA ASP A 213 8.67 8.15 28.72
C ASP A 213 7.41 8.97 29.00
N SER A 214 6.70 9.31 27.92
CA SER A 214 5.43 10.02 27.96
C SER A 214 4.34 9.18 27.30
N GLU A 215 4.42 7.86 27.40
CA GLU A 215 3.48 6.89 26.84
C GLU A 215 3.21 7.09 25.33
N GLY A 216 4.21 7.60 24.59
CA GLY A 216 4.07 7.85 23.16
C GLY A 216 3.22 9.06 22.80
N MET A 217 3.03 10.02 23.71
CA MET A 217 2.36 11.29 23.42
C MET A 217 3.35 12.38 22.96
N SER A 218 2.88 13.28 22.09
CA SER A 218 3.62 14.50 21.71
C SER A 218 3.83 15.42 22.92
N VAL A 219 4.80 16.33 22.84
CA VAL A 219 5.15 17.26 23.95
C VAL A 219 3.93 17.94 24.56
N LEU A 220 3.11 18.63 23.76
CA LEU A 220 1.95 19.38 24.26
C LEU A 220 0.81 18.46 24.73
N THR A 221 0.67 17.28 24.11
CA THR A 221 -0.31 16.28 24.54
C THR A 221 0.05 15.70 25.90
N ALA A 222 1.32 15.34 26.09
CA ALA A 222 1.83 14.78 27.34
C ALA A 222 1.78 15.81 28.46
N TRP A 223 2.17 17.05 28.19
CA TRP A 223 2.06 18.15 29.16
C TRP A 223 0.62 18.37 29.63
N ALA A 224 -0.33 18.45 28.69
CA ALA A 224 -1.75 18.63 29.02
C ALA A 224 -2.35 17.43 29.79
N ALA A 225 -1.75 16.25 29.66
CA ALA A 225 -2.14 15.03 30.36
C ALA A 225 -1.32 14.77 31.64
N GLU A 226 -0.49 15.72 32.07
CA GLU A 226 0.40 15.61 33.25
C GLU A 226 1.37 14.40 33.17
N LYS A 227 1.84 14.10 31.96
CA LYS A 227 2.77 13.00 31.63
C LYS A 227 4.11 13.50 31.06
N PHE A 228 4.38 14.79 31.18
CA PHE A 228 5.64 15.44 30.78
C PHE A 228 5.93 16.65 31.68
#